data_AF-A0A8T4CI47-F1
#
_entry.id   AF-A0A8T4CI47-F1
#
_cell.length_a   1.000
_cell.length_b   1.000
_cell.length_c   1.000
_cell.angle_alpha   90.00
_cell.angle_beta   90.00
_cell.angle_gamma   90.00
#
_symmetry.space_group_name_H-M   'P 1'
#
loop_
_entity.id
_entity.type
_entity.pdbx_description
1 polymer ?
#
loop_
_entity_poly.entity_id
_entity_poly.type
_entity_poly.pdbx_seq_one_letter_code
_entity_poly.pdbx_strand_id
1 'polypeptide(L)'
;PYLKLEQLKLYELIWKRMVASQMAAASLDITTVEVKAKCAESQKEYLLKTTSSVVKFPGFIYLYSEGKDEDAGEEEKTILLPQLKVGDQLMLLGLFLEQRFTQPPPRYTEATLIKALEQKGIGRPSTYAPILSTIQERGYVYKENGKLCPDEIGTVVNDLLTQHFPKIVDLNFTAHLEEELDEIARGEKGWVSVLREFYEPFEKTLSQASERIEKVKIVKTTEEVCPDCGRPMVIRTGRYGKFLACSGYPDCKKTMPFLVKTGAPCPQCGKELVERTTKKKRVFYGCSGFPQCQFAVNRRPIPQSCPQCGKLLILYRDGWAKCTACEYKNRLDELEKVGAKT
;
A
#
# COMPACT_ATOMS: atom_id res chain seq x y z
N PRO A 1 12.92 34.19 -4.53
CA PRO A 1 13.06 32.78 -4.11
C PRO A 1 13.78 31.95 -5.19
N TYR A 2 14.94 31.39 -4.88
CA TYR A 2 15.77 30.65 -5.85
C TYR A 2 15.28 29.22 -6.15
N LEU A 3 14.40 28.66 -5.31
CA LEU A 3 13.90 27.29 -5.41
C LEU A 3 12.37 27.24 -5.32
N LYS A 4 11.76 26.27 -6.03
CA LYS A 4 10.35 25.89 -5.82
C LYS A 4 10.18 25.23 -4.45
N LEU A 5 8.95 25.20 -3.93
CA LEU A 5 8.66 24.64 -2.60
C LEU A 5 9.14 23.18 -2.45
N GLU A 6 8.90 22.33 -3.45
CA GLU A 6 9.34 20.92 -3.43
C GLU A 6 10.86 20.79 -3.44
N GLN A 7 11.54 21.63 -4.24
CA GLN A 7 13.00 21.68 -4.30
C GLN A 7 13.59 22.16 -2.98
N LEU A 8 12.98 23.17 -2.35
CA LEU A 8 13.39 23.68 -1.06
C LEU A 8 13.27 22.61 0.03
N LYS A 9 12.15 21.87 0.07
CA LYS A 9 11.94 20.77 1.02
C LYS A 9 13.00 19.66 0.86
N LEU A 10 13.30 19.27 -0.38
CA LEU A 10 14.33 18.26 -0.65
C LEU A 10 15.72 18.78 -0.27
N TYR A 11 16.05 20.02 -0.62
CA TYR A 11 17.32 20.64 -0.25
C TYR A 11 17.49 20.74 1.27
N GLU A 12 16.45 21.18 1.99
CA GLU A 12 16.47 21.26 3.45
C GLU A 12 16.68 19.89 4.09
N LEU A 13 16.04 18.83 3.57
CA LEU A 13 16.25 17.46 4.04
C LEU A 13 17.72 17.01 3.84
N ILE A 14 18.27 17.23 2.65
CA ILE A 14 19.67 16.90 2.32
C ILE A 14 20.62 17.68 3.23
N TRP A 15 20.39 18.98 3.39
CA TRP A 15 21.22 19.86 4.19
C TRP A 15 21.21 19.45 5.67
N LYS A 16 20.03 19.21 6.26
CA LYS A 16 19.91 18.75 7.65
C LYS A 16 20.64 17.43 7.86
N ARG A 17 20.45 16.46 6.97
CA ARG A 17 21.11 15.14 7.06
C ARG A 17 22.63 15.27 6.93
N MET A 18 23.13 16.10 6.01
CA MET A 18 24.56 16.32 5.83
C MET A 18 25.19 16.98 7.05
N VAL A 19 24.62 18.07 7.55
CA VAL A 19 25.15 18.77 8.74
C VAL A 19 25.08 17.87 9.97
N ALA A 20 23.96 17.17 10.19
CA ALA A 20 23.79 16.23 11.29
C ALA A 20 24.83 15.09 11.28
N SER A 21 25.27 14.64 10.10
CA SER A 21 26.31 13.60 9.96
C SER A 21 27.67 14.01 10.53
N GLN A 22 27.92 15.33 10.67
CA GLN A 22 29.16 15.90 11.21
C GLN A 22 28.99 16.41 12.65
N MET A 23 27.79 16.28 13.24
CA MET A 23 27.52 16.69 14.61
C MET A 23 27.91 15.59 15.61
N ALA A 24 28.08 15.98 16.87
CA ALA A 24 28.34 15.04 17.96
C ALA A 24 27.17 14.06 18.16
N ALA A 25 27.49 12.86 18.62
CA ALA A 25 26.50 11.84 18.97
C ALA A 25 25.57 12.33 20.10
N ALA A 26 24.31 11.89 20.08
CA ALA A 26 23.38 12.13 21.17
C ALA A 26 23.72 11.24 22.39
N SER A 27 23.52 11.76 23.59
CA SER A 27 23.64 11.02 24.85
C SER A 27 22.28 10.93 25.54
N LEU A 28 21.87 9.70 25.84
CA LEU A 28 20.61 9.35 26.46
C LEU A 28 20.89 8.64 27.78
N ASP A 29 20.23 9.05 28.86
CA ASP A 29 20.19 8.31 30.11
C ASP A 29 18.98 7.38 30.08
N ILE A 30 19.22 6.06 30.06
CA ILE A 30 18.18 5.05 30.05
C ILE A 30 18.02 4.50 31.47
N THR A 31 16.85 4.67 32.06
CA THR A 31 16.49 4.14 33.38
C THR A 31 15.49 3.01 33.21
N THR A 32 15.86 1.81 33.65
CA THR A 32 14.96 0.66 33.70
C THR A 32 14.59 0.40 35.16
N VAL A 33 13.29 0.30 35.44
CA VAL A 33 12.77 0.04 36.78
C VAL A 33 12.01 -1.28 36.76
N GLU A 34 12.35 -2.15 37.72
CA GLU A 34 11.70 -3.43 37.94
C GLU A 34 10.98 -3.39 39.29
N VAL A 35 9.67 -3.64 39.26
CA VAL A 35 8.81 -3.60 40.44
C VAL A 35 8.32 -5.00 40.74
N LYS A 36 8.68 -5.51 41.93
CA LYS A 36 8.14 -6.77 42.46
C LYS A 36 6.82 -6.48 43.17
N ALA A 37 5.73 -7.07 42.68
CA ALA A 37 4.41 -6.95 43.29
C ALA A 37 3.92 -8.31 43.79
N LYS A 38 3.52 -8.38 45.07
CA LYS A 38 2.85 -9.55 45.65
C LYS A 38 1.36 -9.29 45.71
N CYS A 39 0.57 -10.19 45.12
CA CYS A 39 -0.88 -10.14 45.26
C CYS A 39 -1.30 -10.82 46.57
N ALA A 40 -1.92 -10.08 47.48
CA ALA A 40 -2.33 -10.59 48.79
C ALA A 40 -3.31 -11.78 48.68
N GLU A 41 -4.17 -11.78 47.67
CA GLU A 41 -5.23 -12.77 47.46
C GLU A 41 -4.74 -14.07 46.80
N SER A 42 -3.79 -13.97 45.87
CA SER A 42 -3.33 -15.14 45.08
C SER A 42 -1.96 -15.67 45.49
N GLN A 43 -1.25 -14.98 46.40
CA GLN A 43 0.15 -15.27 46.80
C GLN A 43 1.14 -15.34 45.63
N LYS A 44 0.74 -14.87 44.44
CA LYS A 44 1.61 -14.81 43.26
C LYS A 44 2.48 -13.56 43.28
N GLU A 45 3.74 -13.76 42.94
CA GLU A 45 4.71 -12.71 42.69
C GLU A 45 4.72 -12.35 41.21
N TYR A 46 4.60 -11.05 40.91
CA TYR A 46 4.68 -10.49 39.58
C TYR A 46 5.91 -9.57 39.48
N LEU A 47 6.56 -9.59 38.31
CA LEU A 47 7.63 -8.66 37.96
C LEU A 47 7.11 -7.71 36.88
N LEU A 48 6.90 -6.45 37.25
CA LEU A 48 6.53 -5.39 36.32
C LEU A 48 7.79 -4.65 35.90
N LYS A 49 7.87 -4.27 34.63
CA LYS A 49 9.02 -3.55 34.07
C LYS A 49 8.56 -2.28 33.37
N THR A 50 9.27 -1.18 33.62
CA THR A 50 9.14 0.05 32.85
C THR A 50 10.51 0.58 32.47
N THR A 51 10.60 1.22 31.32
CA THR A 51 11.83 1.80 30.79
C THR A 51 11.54 3.24 30.40
N SER A 52 12.44 4.15 30.81
CA SER A 52 12.43 5.55 30.42
C SER A 52 13.77 5.90 29.78
N SER A 53 13.74 6.74 28.75
CA SER A 53 14.91 7.36 28.17
C SER A 53 14.82 8.88 28.31
N VAL A 54 15.88 9.52 28.78
CA VAL A 54 15.97 10.98 28.93
C VAL A 54 17.15 11.49 28.13
N VAL A 55 16.93 12.51 27.30
CA VAL A 55 18.00 13.14 26.51
C VAL A 55 18.87 14.00 27.44
N LYS A 56 20.10 13.56 27.68
CA LYS A 56 21.11 14.32 28.42
C LYS A 56 21.83 15.31 27.52
N PHE A 57 22.13 14.88 26.30
CA PHE A 57 22.72 15.73 25.27
C PHE A 57 22.11 15.38 23.91
N PRO A 58 21.44 16.33 23.23
CA PRO A 58 20.71 16.01 22.01
C PRO A 58 21.62 15.70 20.81
N GLY A 59 22.86 16.21 20.77
CA GLY A 59 23.77 15.99 19.64
C GLY A 59 23.11 16.28 18.28
N PHE A 60 23.31 15.39 17.31
CA PHE A 60 22.73 15.48 15.97
C PHE A 60 21.18 15.46 15.95
N ILE A 61 20.52 14.89 16.97
CA ILE A 61 19.04 14.79 17.06
C ILE A 61 18.40 16.17 17.10
N TYR A 62 19.11 17.20 17.57
CA TYR A 62 18.64 18.58 17.56
C TYR A 62 18.28 19.07 16.14
N LEU A 63 19.04 18.62 15.14
CA LEU A 63 18.88 19.05 13.75
C LEU A 63 18.11 18.04 12.90
N TYR A 64 18.33 16.75 13.14
CA TYR A 64 17.78 15.69 12.31
C TYR A 64 17.51 14.42 13.12
N SER A 65 16.29 13.89 12.99
CA SER A 65 15.91 12.55 13.44
C SER A 65 15.27 11.82 12.25
N GLU A 66 15.60 10.55 12.05
CA GLU A 66 14.92 9.75 11.02
C GLU A 66 13.43 9.63 11.36
N GLY A 67 12.58 9.90 10.38
CA GLY A 67 11.15 9.64 10.50
C GLY A 67 10.92 8.13 10.66
N LYS A 68 10.07 7.74 11.61
CA LYS A 68 9.60 6.36 11.71
C LYS A 68 8.55 6.12 10.63
N ASP A 69 8.58 4.93 10.02
CA ASP A 69 7.50 4.50 9.14
C ASP A 69 6.18 4.42 9.92
N GLU A 70 5.05 4.72 9.27
CA GLU A 70 3.71 4.80 9.92
C GLU A 70 3.30 3.51 10.66
N ASP A 71 3.87 2.36 10.29
CA ASP A 71 3.62 1.05 10.90
C ASP A 71 4.62 0.69 12.02
N ALA A 72 5.65 1.51 12.26
CA ALA A 72 6.72 1.21 13.21
C ALA A 72 6.37 1.63 14.64
N GLY A 73 5.26 1.09 15.17
CA GLY A 73 4.85 1.21 16.57
C GLY A 73 4.55 2.63 17.06
N GLU A 74 3.65 2.75 18.03
CA GLU A 74 3.39 4.02 18.69
C GLU A 74 4.70 4.65 19.17
N GLU A 75 4.84 5.97 18.98
CA GLU A 75 5.91 6.73 19.61
C GLU A 75 5.94 6.36 21.09
N GLU A 76 7.05 5.78 21.55
CA GLU A 76 7.38 5.78 22.97
C GLU A 76 7.44 7.24 23.39
N LYS A 77 6.30 7.79 23.83
CA LYS A 77 6.28 9.05 24.57
C LYS A 77 7.35 8.89 25.62
N THR A 78 8.29 9.83 25.69
CA THR A 78 9.31 9.84 26.72
C THR A 78 8.62 10.01 28.06
N ILE A 79 8.35 8.89 28.73
CA ILE A 79 7.76 8.86 30.07
C ILE A 79 8.88 9.25 31.02
N LEU A 80 8.83 10.47 31.54
CA LEU A 80 9.75 10.87 32.60
C LEU A 80 9.40 10.11 33.87
N LEU A 81 10.32 9.26 34.33
CA LEU A 81 10.17 8.59 35.62
C LEU A 81 10.57 9.54 36.76
N PRO A 82 9.86 9.48 37.91
CA PRO A 82 10.31 10.15 39.12
C PRO A 82 11.63 9.53 39.62
N GLN A 83 12.34 10.26 40.49
CA GLN A 83 13.51 9.69 41.16
C GLN A 83 13.05 8.57 42.10
N LEU A 84 13.53 7.35 41.83
CA LEU A 84 13.23 6.15 42.60
C LEU A 84 14.53 5.58 43.17
N LYS A 85 14.45 5.01 44.38
CA LYS A 85 15.54 4.27 45.02
C LYS A 85 15.17 2.81 45.19
N VAL A 86 16.19 1.95 45.24
CA VAL A 86 15.99 0.53 45.51
C VAL A 86 15.41 0.37 46.91
N GLY A 87 14.27 -0.31 47.00
CA GLY A 87 13.54 -0.53 48.25
C GLY A 87 12.39 0.44 48.51
N ASP A 88 12.18 1.45 47.65
CA ASP A 88 11.02 2.34 47.77
C ASP A 88 9.71 1.55 47.67
N GLN A 89 8.77 1.85 48.56
CA GLN A 89 7.44 1.24 48.55
C GLN A 89 6.54 2.01 47.58
N LEU A 90 5.93 1.29 46.64
CA LEU A 90 5.02 1.85 45.64
C LEU A 90 3.57 1.50 45.98
N MET A 91 2.68 2.49 45.87
CA MET A 91 1.25 2.31 46.02
C MET A 91 0.61 1.99 44.67
N LEU A 92 -0.16 0.89 44.61
CA LEU A 92 -0.94 0.56 43.43
C LEU A 92 -2.12 1.54 43.29
N LEU A 93 -2.08 2.40 42.27
CA LEU A 93 -3.16 3.36 41.98
C LEU A 93 -4.28 2.74 41.14
N GLY A 94 -3.92 1.87 40.20
CA GLY A 94 -4.88 1.24 39.30
C GLY A 94 -4.21 0.23 38.36
N LEU A 95 -5.04 -0.64 37.77
CA LEU A 95 -4.62 -1.61 36.77
C LEU A 95 -5.35 -1.30 35.46
N PHE A 96 -4.57 -1.05 34.41
CA PHE A 96 -5.10 -0.76 33.07
C PHE A 96 -4.83 -1.97 32.18
N LEU A 97 -5.90 -2.66 31.79
CA LEU A 97 -5.82 -3.85 30.94
C LEU A 97 -5.95 -3.41 29.48
N GLU A 98 -4.91 -3.64 28.69
CA GLU A 98 -4.93 -3.42 27.25
C GLU A 98 -5.01 -4.75 26.51
N GLN A 99 -6.01 -4.92 25.67
CA GLN A 99 -6.06 -6.03 24.73
C GLN A 99 -5.26 -5.67 23.48
N ARG A 100 -4.31 -6.53 23.12
CA ARG A 100 -3.51 -6.38 21.89
C ARG A 100 -3.73 -7.58 20.97
N PHE A 101 -3.60 -7.33 19.67
CA PHE A 101 -3.66 -8.34 18.62
C PHE A 101 -2.31 -8.41 17.91
N THR A 102 -1.92 -9.60 17.45
CA THR A 102 -0.79 -9.76 16.55
C THR A 102 -1.12 -9.10 15.22
N GLN A 103 -0.25 -8.20 14.77
CA GLN A 103 -0.40 -7.58 13.46
C GLN A 103 0.31 -8.42 12.39
N PRO A 104 -0.24 -8.52 11.17
CA PRO A 104 0.47 -9.13 10.05
C PRO A 104 1.68 -8.28 9.66
N PRO A 105 2.65 -8.85 8.92
CA PRO A 105 3.76 -8.08 8.38
C PRO A 105 3.25 -6.87 7.57
N PRO A 106 3.84 -5.68 7.77
CA PRO A 106 3.43 -4.49 7.04
C PRO A 106 3.71 -4.65 5.55
N ARG A 107 2.83 -4.10 4.71
CA ARG A 107 3.08 -4.02 3.26
C ARG A 107 4.21 -3.02 2.99
N TYR A 108 4.93 -3.23 1.90
CA TYR A 108 5.96 -2.31 1.49
C TYR A 108 5.37 -0.95 1.06
N THR A 109 5.95 0.13 1.53
CA THR A 109 5.96 1.44 0.86
C THR A 109 7.03 1.47 -0.24
N GLU A 110 7.04 2.51 -1.08
CA GLU A 110 8.14 2.71 -2.06
C GLU A 110 9.51 2.77 -1.37
N ALA A 111 9.62 3.47 -0.24
CA ALA A 111 10.87 3.61 0.51
C ALA A 111 11.34 2.27 1.10
N THR A 112 10.44 1.53 1.76
CA THR A 112 10.77 0.22 2.35
C THR A 112 11.05 -0.84 1.29
N LEU A 113 10.43 -0.76 0.09
CA LEU A 113 10.76 -1.64 -1.03
C LEU A 113 12.15 -1.34 -1.59
N ILE A 114 12.51 -0.05 -1.78
CA ILE A 114 13.88 0.33 -2.18
C ILE A 114 14.89 -0.19 -1.16
N LYS A 115 14.63 0.01 0.14
CA LYS A 115 15.49 -0.50 1.21
C LYS A 115 15.63 -2.03 1.16
N ALA A 116 14.55 -2.76 0.88
CA ALA A 116 14.60 -4.20 0.73
C ALA A 116 15.39 -4.64 -0.52
N LEU A 117 15.23 -3.94 -1.65
CA LEU A 117 16.00 -4.20 -2.87
C LEU A 117 17.50 -3.97 -2.65
N GLU A 118 17.86 -2.85 -2.03
CA GLU A 118 19.24 -2.51 -1.67
C GLU A 118 19.86 -3.56 -0.74
N GLN A 119 19.15 -3.97 0.32
CA GLN A 119 19.61 -5.03 1.23
C GLN A 119 19.80 -6.39 0.55
N LYS A 120 19.07 -6.64 -0.54
CA LYS A 120 19.19 -7.87 -1.34
C LYS A 120 20.19 -7.73 -2.49
N GLY A 121 20.82 -6.57 -2.67
CA GLY A 121 21.75 -6.32 -3.78
C GLY A 121 21.08 -6.20 -5.15
N ILE A 122 19.75 -6.02 -5.19
CA ILE A 122 18.97 -5.95 -6.43
C ILE A 122 18.78 -4.50 -6.82
N GLY A 123 19.13 -4.15 -8.06
CA GLY A 123 19.09 -2.78 -8.55
C GLY A 123 20.24 -1.91 -8.04
N ARG A 124 20.27 -0.66 -8.54
CA ARG A 124 21.30 0.36 -8.31
C ARG A 124 20.63 1.73 -8.14
N PRO A 125 21.34 2.77 -7.66
CA PRO A 125 20.78 4.12 -7.53
C PRO A 125 20.11 4.66 -8.80
N SER A 126 20.58 4.20 -9.98
CA SER A 126 20.02 4.54 -11.28
C SER A 126 18.74 3.77 -11.64
N THR A 127 18.44 2.64 -10.99
CA THR A 127 17.34 1.74 -11.37
C THR A 127 16.20 1.66 -10.36
N TYR A 128 16.38 2.10 -9.11
CA TYR A 128 15.31 2.04 -8.09
C TYR A 128 14.01 2.75 -8.51
N ALA A 129 14.09 4.01 -8.94
CA ALA A 129 12.93 4.76 -9.40
C ALA A 129 12.30 4.15 -10.69
N PRO A 130 13.09 3.77 -11.72
CA PRO A 130 12.57 3.03 -12.88
C PRO A 130 11.90 1.70 -12.56
N ILE A 131 12.41 0.92 -11.61
CA ILE A 131 11.80 -0.35 -11.18
C ILE A 131 10.40 -0.07 -10.62
N LEU A 132 10.31 0.87 -9.67
CA LEU A 132 9.04 1.26 -9.04
C LEU A 132 8.02 1.81 -10.03
N SER A 133 8.45 2.64 -11.00
CA SER A 133 7.55 3.16 -12.02
C SER A 133 7.07 2.05 -12.95
N THR A 134 7.96 1.17 -13.38
CA THR A 134 7.65 0.11 -14.35
C THR A 134 6.65 -0.90 -13.80
N ILE A 135 6.83 -1.38 -12.57
CA ILE A 135 5.91 -2.37 -11.96
C ILE A 135 4.50 -1.79 -11.72
N GLN A 136 4.41 -0.48 -11.46
CA GLN A 136 3.15 0.23 -11.30
C GLN A 136 2.47 0.52 -12.65
N GLU A 137 3.21 1.03 -13.63
CA GLU A 137 2.70 1.35 -14.96
C GLU A 137 2.20 0.11 -15.71
N ARG A 138 2.85 -1.04 -15.51
CA ARG A 138 2.43 -2.33 -16.08
C ARG A 138 1.27 -2.98 -15.31
N GLY A 139 0.86 -2.42 -14.19
CA GLY A 139 -0.26 -2.93 -13.38
C GLY A 139 0.05 -4.25 -12.68
N TYR A 140 1.31 -4.52 -12.35
CA TYR A 140 1.66 -5.66 -11.47
C TYR A 140 1.39 -5.33 -10.01
N VAL A 141 1.53 -4.06 -9.65
CA VAL A 141 1.34 -3.54 -8.30
C VAL A 141 0.56 -2.24 -8.40
N TYR A 142 -0.33 -1.98 -7.43
CA TYR A 142 -1.00 -0.69 -7.26
C TYR A 142 -0.69 -0.10 -5.89
N LYS A 143 -0.87 1.21 -5.76
CA LYS A 143 -0.65 1.95 -4.52
C LYS A 143 -1.98 2.23 -3.82
N GLU A 144 -2.10 1.79 -2.58
CA GLU A 144 -3.26 2.03 -1.71
C GLU A 144 -2.75 2.56 -0.37
N ASN A 145 -3.20 3.76 0.02
CA ASN A 145 -2.77 4.43 1.26
C ASN A 145 -1.25 4.45 1.45
N GLY A 146 -0.49 4.77 0.40
CA GLY A 146 0.98 4.81 0.45
C GLY A 146 1.68 3.45 0.37
N LYS A 147 0.93 2.35 0.47
CA LYS A 147 1.45 0.97 0.47
C LYS A 147 1.26 0.31 -0.89
N LEU A 148 2.22 -0.53 -1.26
CA LEU A 148 2.25 -1.30 -2.51
C LEU A 148 1.52 -2.62 -2.31
N CYS A 149 0.55 -2.89 -3.19
CA CYS A 149 -0.29 -4.07 -3.16
C CYS A 149 -0.18 -4.82 -4.50
N PRO A 150 0.09 -6.14 -4.49
CA PRO A 150 0.11 -6.90 -5.73
C PRO A 150 -1.29 -6.91 -6.37
N ASP A 151 -1.34 -6.69 -7.69
CA ASP A 151 -2.54 -6.92 -8.47
C ASP A 151 -2.61 -8.40 -8.89
N GLU A 152 -3.78 -8.82 -9.38
CA GLU A 152 -4.01 -10.20 -9.84
C GLU A 152 -3.09 -10.57 -10.99
N ILE A 153 -2.87 -9.63 -11.93
CA ILE A 153 -1.95 -9.85 -13.05
C ILE A 153 -0.52 -10.03 -12.54
N GLY A 154 -0.09 -9.21 -11.57
CA GLY A 154 1.24 -9.33 -10.97
C GLY A 154 1.45 -10.68 -10.30
N THR A 155 0.45 -11.16 -9.57
CA THR A 155 0.49 -12.45 -8.88
C THR A 155 0.59 -13.60 -9.88
N VAL A 156 -0.28 -13.64 -10.90
CA VAL A 156 -0.27 -14.71 -11.89
C VAL A 156 1.02 -14.72 -12.71
N VAL A 157 1.53 -13.54 -13.10
CA VAL A 157 2.81 -13.45 -13.81
C VAL A 157 3.95 -13.93 -12.92
N ASN A 158 3.97 -13.54 -11.64
CA ASN A 158 4.97 -14.02 -10.69
C ASN A 158 4.93 -15.54 -10.57
N ASP A 159 3.76 -16.14 -10.35
CA ASP A 159 3.62 -17.58 -10.18
C ASP A 159 4.09 -18.36 -11.42
N LEU A 160 3.72 -17.86 -12.61
CA LEU A 160 4.18 -18.42 -13.89
C LEU A 160 5.71 -18.34 -14.03
N LEU A 161 6.31 -17.21 -13.68
CA LEU A 161 7.76 -17.03 -13.75
C LEU A 161 8.48 -17.88 -12.70
N THR A 162 7.97 -18.01 -11.48
CA THR A 162 8.55 -18.88 -10.45
C THR A 162 8.48 -20.35 -10.85
N GLN A 163 7.41 -20.77 -11.52
CA GLN A 163 7.25 -22.16 -11.98
C GLN A 163 8.18 -22.51 -13.16
N HIS A 164 8.31 -21.61 -14.15
CA HIS A 164 9.02 -21.91 -15.40
C HIS A 164 10.45 -21.35 -15.47
N PHE A 165 10.73 -20.29 -14.71
CA PHE A 165 12.02 -19.58 -14.70
C PHE A 165 12.59 -19.38 -13.29
N PRO A 166 12.60 -20.41 -12.41
CA PRO A 166 12.96 -20.25 -10.99
C PRO A 166 14.36 -19.68 -10.77
N LYS A 167 15.32 -20.00 -11.66
CA LYS A 167 16.69 -19.47 -11.58
C LYS A 167 16.76 -17.97 -11.87
N ILE A 168 15.90 -17.45 -12.75
CA ILE A 168 15.97 -16.07 -13.24
C ILE A 168 15.29 -15.13 -12.25
N VAL A 169 14.18 -15.56 -11.64
CA VAL A 169 13.48 -14.79 -10.61
C VAL A 169 14.04 -15.02 -9.21
N ASP A 170 15.10 -15.81 -9.07
CA ASP A 170 15.82 -15.94 -7.81
C ASP A 170 16.51 -14.61 -7.43
N LEU A 171 16.41 -14.27 -6.16
CA LEU A 171 16.96 -13.01 -5.64
C LEU A 171 18.48 -12.99 -5.72
N ASN A 172 19.14 -14.12 -5.41
CA ASN A 172 20.60 -14.18 -5.42
C ASN A 172 21.15 -14.15 -6.84
N PHE A 173 20.47 -14.81 -7.78
CA PHE A 173 20.82 -14.72 -9.20
C PHE A 173 20.76 -13.28 -9.70
N THR A 174 19.68 -12.57 -9.39
CA THR A 174 19.50 -11.18 -9.80
C THR A 174 20.58 -10.28 -9.19
N ALA A 175 20.88 -10.44 -7.90
CA ALA A 175 21.92 -9.68 -7.22
C ALA A 175 23.32 -9.98 -7.79
N HIS A 176 23.59 -11.25 -8.12
CA HIS A 176 24.86 -11.65 -8.73
C HIS A 176 25.05 -11.01 -10.10
N LEU A 177 24.02 -11.03 -10.96
CA LEU A 177 24.09 -10.40 -12.27
C LEU A 177 24.40 -8.89 -12.17
N GLU A 178 23.83 -8.19 -11.19
CA GLU A 178 24.15 -6.78 -10.96
C GLU A 178 25.62 -6.58 -10.57
N GLU A 179 26.20 -7.47 -9.76
CA GLU A 179 27.63 -7.43 -9.44
C GLU A 179 28.49 -7.71 -10.68
N GLU A 180 28.12 -8.67 -11.53
CA GLU A 180 28.87 -8.96 -12.78
C GLU A 180 28.86 -7.76 -13.73
N LEU A 181 27.77 -6.99 -13.78
CA LEU A 181 27.70 -5.74 -14.53
C LEU A 181 28.64 -4.67 -13.95
N ASP A 182 28.78 -4.61 -12.62
CA ASP A 182 29.74 -3.72 -11.98
C ASP A 182 31.19 -4.16 -12.24
N GLU A 183 31.49 -5.46 -12.22
CA GLU A 183 32.79 -6.03 -12.61
C GLU A 183 33.16 -5.69 -14.06
N ILE A 184 32.18 -5.75 -14.98
CA ILE A 184 32.37 -5.29 -16.37
C ILE A 184 32.71 -3.80 -16.41
N ALA A 185 31.99 -2.97 -15.64
CA ALA A 185 32.24 -1.53 -15.59
C ALA A 185 33.64 -1.19 -15.02
N ARG A 186 34.16 -2.02 -14.11
CA ARG A 186 35.54 -1.94 -13.58
C ARG A 186 36.61 -2.53 -14.51
N GLY A 187 36.21 -3.25 -15.55
CA GLY A 187 37.12 -3.94 -16.48
C GLY A 187 37.66 -5.28 -15.97
N GLU A 188 37.03 -5.86 -14.95
CA GLU A 188 37.41 -7.14 -14.33
C GLU A 188 36.85 -8.35 -15.11
N LYS A 189 35.73 -8.16 -15.83
CA LYS A 189 35.09 -9.18 -16.68
C LYS A 189 34.77 -8.66 -18.08
N GLY A 190 34.78 -9.56 -19.06
CA GLY A 190 34.35 -9.28 -20.43
C GLY A 190 32.83 -9.46 -20.60
N TRP A 191 32.13 -8.42 -21.06
CA TRP A 191 30.66 -8.42 -21.20
C TRP A 191 30.10 -9.55 -22.09
N VAL A 192 30.86 -9.97 -23.12
CA VAL A 192 30.45 -11.06 -24.01
C VAL A 192 30.38 -12.40 -23.28
N SER A 193 31.26 -12.66 -22.30
CA SER A 193 31.23 -13.89 -21.50
C SER A 193 29.97 -13.95 -20.66
N VAL A 194 29.71 -12.89 -19.89
CA VAL A 194 28.54 -12.76 -19.01
C VAL A 194 27.24 -12.92 -19.81
N LEU A 195 27.12 -12.28 -20.98
CA LEU A 195 25.95 -12.45 -21.83
C LEU A 195 25.77 -13.88 -22.36
N ARG A 196 26.85 -14.56 -22.72
CA ARG A 196 26.79 -15.94 -23.20
C ARG A 196 26.36 -16.89 -22.08
N GLU A 197 26.94 -16.71 -20.90
CA GLU A 197 26.63 -17.47 -19.68
C GLU A 197 25.16 -17.29 -19.26
N PHE A 198 24.59 -16.10 -19.46
CA PHE A 198 23.16 -15.86 -19.27
C PHE A 198 22.28 -16.45 -20.38
N TYR A 199 22.60 -16.17 -21.65
CA TYR A 199 21.67 -16.40 -22.77
C TYR A 199 21.54 -17.88 -23.15
N GLU A 200 22.62 -18.65 -23.18
CA GLU A 200 22.57 -20.06 -23.60
C GLU A 200 21.67 -20.94 -22.70
N PRO A 201 21.71 -20.81 -21.34
CA PRO A 201 20.77 -21.51 -20.48
C PRO A 201 19.35 -20.92 -20.56
N PHE A 202 19.23 -19.60 -20.71
CA PHE A 202 17.94 -18.92 -20.82
C PHE A 202 17.15 -19.38 -22.04
N GLU A 203 17.77 -19.42 -23.22
CA GLU A 203 17.14 -19.82 -24.48
C GLU A 203 16.57 -21.25 -24.42
N LYS A 204 17.32 -22.18 -23.81
CA LYS A 204 16.86 -23.55 -23.57
C LYS A 204 15.64 -23.59 -22.65
N THR A 205 15.67 -22.82 -21.58
CA THR A 205 14.56 -22.72 -20.62
C THR A 205 13.32 -22.10 -21.28
N LEU A 206 13.51 -21.04 -22.07
CA LEU A 206 12.45 -20.36 -22.80
C LEU A 206 11.78 -21.28 -23.82
N SER A 207 12.56 -22.06 -24.57
CA SER A 207 12.04 -23.03 -25.54
C SER A 207 11.13 -24.07 -24.86
N GLN A 208 11.62 -24.67 -23.77
CA GLN A 208 10.82 -25.63 -22.97
C GLN A 208 9.57 -25.00 -22.36
N ALA A 209 9.67 -23.76 -21.88
CA ALA A 209 8.54 -23.04 -21.31
C ALA A 209 7.48 -22.74 -22.39
N SER A 210 7.88 -22.34 -23.60
CA SER A 210 6.95 -22.04 -24.69
C SER A 210 6.12 -23.23 -25.16
N GLU A 211 6.66 -24.45 -25.04
CA GLU A 211 5.93 -25.69 -25.35
C GLU A 211 4.97 -26.10 -24.23
N ARG A 212 5.36 -25.85 -22.97
CA ARG A 212 4.61 -26.28 -21.77
C ARG A 212 3.55 -25.28 -21.32
N ILE A 213 3.77 -23.99 -21.58
CA ILE A 213 2.82 -22.94 -21.22
C ILE A 213 1.67 -23.00 -22.22
N GLU A 214 0.59 -23.67 -21.84
CA GLU A 214 -0.71 -23.38 -22.43
C GLU A 214 -0.95 -21.87 -22.29
N LYS A 215 -1.43 -21.20 -23.35
CA LYS A 215 -1.70 -19.76 -23.31
C LYS A 215 -2.69 -19.47 -22.18
N VAL A 216 -2.17 -19.13 -20.99
CA VAL A 216 -2.95 -18.84 -19.80
C VAL A 216 -3.70 -17.54 -20.10
N LYS A 217 -4.91 -17.71 -20.61
CA LYS A 217 -5.88 -16.65 -20.73
C LYS A 217 -6.37 -16.39 -19.32
N ILE A 218 -5.71 -15.46 -18.61
CA ILE A 218 -6.20 -14.92 -17.34
C ILE A 218 -7.50 -14.21 -17.65
N VAL A 219 -8.58 -14.97 -17.52
CA VAL A 219 -9.90 -14.59 -17.95
C VAL A 219 -10.74 -14.72 -16.71
N LYS A 220 -10.82 -13.59 -15.99
CA LYS A 220 -11.67 -13.49 -14.82
C LYS A 220 -13.11 -13.61 -15.29
N THR A 221 -13.69 -14.79 -15.12
CA THR A 221 -15.08 -15.08 -15.47
C THR A 221 -15.97 -14.31 -14.51
N THR A 222 -16.91 -13.57 -15.06
CA THR A 222 -17.94 -12.87 -14.28
C THR A 222 -19.23 -13.67 -14.29
N GLU A 223 -20.08 -13.42 -13.30
CA GLU A 223 -21.47 -13.94 -13.29
C GLU A 223 -22.31 -13.38 -14.45
N GLU A 224 -21.87 -12.29 -15.08
CA GLU A 224 -22.54 -11.67 -16.22
C GLU A 224 -22.44 -12.55 -17.47
N VAL A 225 -23.58 -12.81 -18.10
CA VAL A 225 -23.72 -13.65 -19.29
C VAL A 225 -23.79 -12.76 -20.54
N CYS A 226 -23.13 -13.17 -21.63
CA CYS A 226 -23.16 -12.44 -22.88
C CYS A 226 -24.58 -12.45 -23.48
N PRO A 227 -25.19 -11.27 -23.73
CA PRO A 227 -26.56 -11.19 -24.24
C PRO A 227 -26.71 -11.74 -25.66
N ASP A 228 -25.62 -11.82 -26.43
CA ASP A 228 -25.66 -12.24 -27.83
C ASP A 228 -25.47 -13.76 -28.02
N CYS A 229 -24.86 -14.47 -27.07
CA CYS A 229 -24.54 -15.89 -27.24
C CYS A 229 -24.66 -16.76 -25.99
N GLY A 230 -25.07 -16.19 -24.84
CA GLY A 230 -25.28 -16.95 -23.61
C GLY A 230 -24.00 -17.46 -22.92
N ARG A 231 -22.81 -17.18 -23.47
CA ARG A 231 -21.52 -17.57 -22.85
C ARG A 231 -21.13 -16.59 -21.74
N PRO A 232 -20.39 -17.01 -20.70
CA PRO A 232 -20.00 -16.13 -19.62
C PRO A 232 -19.10 -15.00 -20.13
N MET A 233 -19.25 -13.81 -19.57
CA MET A 233 -18.40 -12.67 -19.85
C MET A 233 -17.16 -12.68 -18.97
N VAL A 234 -16.14 -11.98 -19.43
CA VAL A 234 -14.80 -12.03 -18.87
C VAL A 234 -14.22 -10.63 -18.77
N ILE A 235 -13.59 -10.29 -17.66
CA ILE A 235 -13.00 -8.96 -17.49
C ILE A 235 -11.70 -8.90 -18.29
N ARG A 236 -11.61 -7.92 -19.19
CA ARG A 236 -10.39 -7.56 -19.91
C ARG A 236 -10.04 -6.12 -19.63
N THR A 237 -8.76 -5.80 -19.71
CA THR A 237 -8.26 -4.43 -19.53
C THR A 237 -7.94 -3.84 -20.90
N GLY A 238 -8.47 -2.65 -21.19
CA GLY A 238 -8.20 -1.91 -22.43
C GLY A 238 -7.77 -0.47 -22.15
N ARG A 239 -7.58 0.32 -23.21
CA ARG A 239 -7.15 1.73 -23.13
C ARG A 239 -8.01 2.61 -22.19
N TYR A 240 -9.29 2.26 -22.03
CA TYR A 240 -10.27 3.02 -21.25
C TYR A 240 -10.61 2.39 -19.89
N GLY A 241 -9.86 1.38 -19.45
CA GLY A 241 -10.09 0.66 -18.19
C GLY A 241 -10.57 -0.76 -18.39
N LYS A 242 -11.06 -1.37 -17.30
CA LYS A 242 -11.64 -2.72 -17.31
C LYS A 242 -12.95 -2.72 -18.12
N PHE A 243 -13.20 -3.76 -18.89
CA PHE A 243 -14.43 -3.98 -19.64
C PHE A 243 -14.76 -5.47 -19.66
N LEU A 244 -16.04 -5.80 -19.83
CA LEU A 244 -16.48 -7.17 -20.00
C LEU A 244 -16.41 -7.53 -21.48
N ALA A 245 -15.74 -8.61 -21.82
CA ALA A 245 -15.73 -9.20 -23.16
C ALA A 245 -16.42 -10.57 -23.12
N CYS A 246 -17.04 -10.99 -24.22
CA CYS A 246 -17.53 -12.36 -24.31
C CYS A 246 -16.35 -13.37 -24.24
N SER A 247 -16.49 -14.44 -23.46
CA SER A 247 -15.52 -15.55 -23.45
C SER A 247 -15.37 -16.22 -24.81
N GLY A 248 -16.42 -16.19 -25.64
CA GLY A 248 -16.45 -16.74 -26.99
C GLY A 248 -15.72 -15.94 -28.08
N TYR A 249 -14.89 -14.95 -27.73
CA TYR A 249 -14.06 -14.25 -28.72
C TYR A 249 -13.01 -15.21 -29.32
N PRO A 250 -12.82 -15.27 -30.67
CA PRO A 250 -13.23 -14.28 -31.67
C PRO A 250 -14.62 -14.44 -32.30
N ASP A 251 -15.31 -15.55 -32.06
CA ASP A 251 -16.61 -15.87 -32.67
C ASP A 251 -17.72 -14.90 -32.20
N CYS A 252 -17.66 -14.47 -30.94
CA CYS A 252 -18.52 -13.42 -30.39
C CYS A 252 -17.68 -12.21 -29.95
N LYS A 253 -17.86 -11.08 -30.66
CA LYS A 253 -17.12 -9.81 -30.42
C LYS A 253 -17.83 -8.87 -29.44
N LYS A 254 -18.86 -9.34 -28.73
CA LYS A 254 -19.63 -8.51 -27.80
C LYS A 254 -18.76 -8.06 -26.62
N THR A 255 -18.81 -6.76 -26.34
CA THR A 255 -18.18 -6.13 -25.18
C THR A 255 -19.20 -5.28 -24.44
N MET A 256 -19.06 -5.19 -23.12
CA MET A 256 -19.88 -4.36 -22.24
C MET A 256 -18.97 -3.55 -21.30
N PRO A 257 -19.37 -2.33 -20.89
CA PRO A 257 -18.61 -1.57 -19.91
C PRO A 257 -18.59 -2.31 -18.56
N PHE A 258 -17.43 -2.37 -17.91
CA PHE A 258 -17.35 -2.83 -16.53
C PHE A 258 -17.79 -1.68 -15.61
N LEU A 259 -18.97 -1.82 -15.01
CA LEU A 259 -19.54 -0.80 -14.14
C LEU A 259 -19.20 -1.13 -12.69
N VAL A 260 -18.32 -0.35 -12.06
CA VAL A 260 -18.09 -0.43 -10.62
C VAL A 260 -19.30 0.16 -9.91
N LYS A 261 -20.09 -0.71 -9.31
CA LYS A 261 -21.29 -0.37 -8.55
C LYS A 261 -20.91 0.30 -7.23
N THR A 262 -21.53 1.44 -6.93
CA THR A 262 -21.28 2.16 -5.67
C THR A 262 -22.19 1.72 -4.52
N GLY A 263 -23.23 0.93 -4.79
CA GLY A 263 -24.28 0.59 -3.82
C GLY A 263 -25.26 1.74 -3.52
N ALA A 264 -25.02 2.95 -4.02
CA ALA A 264 -25.86 4.11 -3.77
C ALA A 264 -26.95 4.26 -4.85
N PRO A 265 -28.23 4.45 -4.46
CA PRO A 265 -29.30 4.70 -5.41
C PRO A 265 -29.21 6.11 -5.98
N CYS A 266 -29.51 6.26 -7.27
CA CYS A 266 -29.57 7.57 -7.90
C CYS A 266 -30.81 8.34 -7.43
N PRO A 267 -30.67 9.62 -7.04
CA PRO A 267 -31.78 10.41 -6.53
C PRO A 267 -32.82 10.80 -7.60
N GLN A 268 -32.53 10.61 -8.90
CA GLN A 268 -33.46 10.90 -9.99
C GLN A 268 -34.18 9.65 -10.50
N CYS A 269 -33.44 8.55 -10.67
CA CYS A 269 -33.91 7.36 -11.38
C CYS A 269 -34.13 6.15 -10.45
N GLY A 270 -33.68 6.21 -9.18
CA GLY A 270 -33.64 5.07 -8.24
C GLY A 270 -32.63 3.98 -8.60
N LYS A 271 -32.18 3.90 -9.86
CA LYS A 271 -31.15 2.96 -10.32
C LYS A 271 -29.79 3.27 -9.69
N GLU A 272 -28.92 2.27 -9.68
CA GLU A 272 -27.63 2.35 -9.00
C GLU A 272 -26.66 3.36 -9.65
N LEU A 273 -25.88 4.07 -8.84
CA LEU A 273 -24.79 4.92 -9.29
C LEU A 273 -23.53 4.10 -9.55
N VAL A 274 -22.89 4.36 -10.69
CA VAL A 274 -21.71 3.63 -11.17
C VAL A 274 -20.55 4.58 -11.40
N GLU A 275 -19.34 4.11 -11.11
CA GLU A 275 -18.11 4.86 -11.37
C GLU A 275 -17.81 4.95 -12.87
N ARG A 276 -17.42 6.13 -13.33
CA ARG A 276 -17.05 6.43 -14.71
C ARG A 276 -15.83 7.34 -14.73
N THR A 277 -15.06 7.27 -15.82
CA THR A 277 -13.87 8.09 -16.02
C THR A 277 -14.05 9.00 -17.23
N THR A 278 -13.61 10.25 -17.09
CA THR A 278 -13.58 11.22 -18.20
C THR A 278 -12.36 11.01 -19.09
N LYS A 279 -12.34 11.62 -20.29
CA LYS A 279 -11.14 11.65 -21.17
C LYS A 279 -9.87 12.18 -20.48
N LYS A 280 -10.02 13.02 -19.44
CA LYS A 280 -8.92 13.57 -18.62
C LYS A 280 -8.58 12.69 -17.40
N LYS A 281 -8.98 11.41 -17.38
CA LYS A 281 -8.79 10.45 -16.28
C LYS A 281 -9.38 10.89 -14.92
N ARG A 282 -10.29 11.87 -14.88
CA ARG A 282 -11.02 12.23 -13.65
C ARG A 282 -12.20 11.29 -13.45
N VAL A 283 -12.33 10.76 -12.23
CA VAL A 283 -13.43 9.88 -11.81
C VAL A 283 -14.67 10.71 -11.49
N PHE A 284 -15.83 10.23 -11.93
CA PHE A 284 -17.15 10.75 -11.59
C PHE A 284 -18.15 9.59 -11.47
N TYR A 285 -19.30 9.82 -10.87
CA TYR A 285 -20.30 8.79 -10.60
C TYR A 285 -21.61 9.16 -11.27
N GLY A 286 -22.13 8.31 -12.15
CA GLY A 286 -23.35 8.57 -12.93
C GLY A 286 -24.43 7.50 -12.74
N CYS A 287 -25.70 7.81 -13.04
CA CYS A 287 -26.79 6.81 -13.05
C CYS A 287 -26.46 5.70 -14.08
N SER A 288 -26.59 4.44 -13.67
CA SER A 288 -26.50 3.27 -14.56
C SER A 288 -27.51 3.31 -15.71
N GLY A 289 -28.63 4.02 -15.53
CA GLY A 289 -29.67 4.24 -16.55
C GLY A 289 -29.35 5.27 -17.63
N PHE A 290 -28.11 5.74 -17.77
CA PHE A 290 -27.71 6.58 -18.91
C PHE A 290 -27.91 5.82 -20.24
N PRO A 291 -28.50 6.43 -21.29
CA PRO A 291 -28.73 7.87 -21.49
C PRO A 291 -30.07 8.42 -20.97
N GLN A 292 -30.96 7.57 -20.45
CA GLN A 292 -32.30 7.98 -20.00
C GLN A 292 -32.25 8.86 -18.73
N CYS A 293 -31.24 8.67 -17.88
CA CYS A 293 -30.98 9.51 -16.72
C CYS A 293 -29.54 10.05 -16.77
N GLN A 294 -29.39 11.38 -16.78
CA GLN A 294 -28.11 12.08 -16.93
C GLN A 294 -27.51 12.54 -15.60
N PHE A 295 -28.06 12.11 -14.46
CA PHE A 295 -27.50 12.43 -13.15
C PHE A 295 -26.04 12.00 -13.04
N ALA A 296 -25.17 12.94 -12.62
CA ALA A 296 -23.76 12.70 -12.35
C ALA A 296 -23.26 13.54 -11.18
N VAL A 297 -22.35 12.99 -10.38
CA VAL A 297 -21.66 13.66 -9.27
C VAL A 297 -20.16 13.40 -9.31
N ASN A 298 -19.37 14.40 -8.94
CA ASN A 298 -17.89 14.32 -9.02
C ASN A 298 -17.24 13.69 -7.78
N ARG A 299 -18.02 13.38 -6.73
CA ARG A 299 -17.54 12.79 -5.49
C ARG A 299 -18.23 11.48 -5.23
N ARG A 300 -17.54 10.56 -4.56
CA ARG A 300 -18.04 9.21 -4.29
C ARG A 300 -19.34 9.26 -3.49
N PRO A 301 -20.43 8.69 -4.02
CA PRO A 301 -21.67 8.52 -3.28
C PRO A 301 -21.51 7.53 -2.15
N ILE A 302 -22.28 7.72 -1.08
CA ILE A 302 -22.37 6.79 0.05
C ILE A 302 -23.67 5.98 -0.12
N PRO A 303 -23.67 4.65 0.11
CA PRO A 303 -24.87 3.82 -0.02
C PRO A 303 -26.05 4.28 0.85
N GLN A 304 -25.74 4.82 2.03
CA GLN A 304 -26.72 5.31 2.99
C GLN A 304 -27.37 6.61 2.51
N SER A 305 -28.70 6.69 2.66
CA SER A 305 -29.45 7.91 2.38
C SER A 305 -29.31 8.91 3.53
N CYS A 306 -29.45 10.21 3.24
CA CYS A 306 -29.36 11.25 4.26
C CYS A 306 -30.48 11.08 5.32
N PRO A 307 -30.15 11.04 6.63
CA PRO A 307 -31.16 10.84 7.67
C PRO A 307 -32.14 12.02 7.80
N GLN A 308 -31.78 13.23 7.35
CA GLN A 308 -32.66 14.40 7.43
C GLN A 308 -33.63 14.54 6.27
N CYS A 309 -33.24 14.14 5.05
CA CYS A 309 -34.04 14.41 3.84
C CYS A 309 -34.14 13.24 2.86
N GLY A 310 -33.56 12.09 3.19
CA GLY A 310 -33.58 10.88 2.35
C GLY A 310 -32.77 10.98 1.05
N LYS A 311 -32.10 12.11 0.77
CA LYS A 311 -31.36 12.30 -0.49
C LYS A 311 -29.90 11.82 -0.39
N LEU A 312 -29.24 11.77 -1.55
CA LEU A 312 -27.89 11.22 -1.71
C LEU A 312 -26.84 11.92 -0.83
N LEU A 313 -26.05 11.11 -0.11
CA LEU A 313 -24.84 11.52 0.59
C LEU A 313 -23.60 11.31 -0.29
N ILE A 314 -22.62 12.22 -0.19
CA ILE A 314 -21.34 12.14 -0.89
C ILE A 314 -20.18 12.34 0.09
N LEU A 315 -19.02 11.73 -0.21
CA LEU A 315 -17.78 11.98 0.53
C LEU A 315 -17.36 13.45 0.43
N TYR A 316 -17.07 14.06 1.57
CA TYR A 316 -16.71 15.46 1.72
C TYR A 316 -15.48 15.63 2.62
N ARG A 317 -14.29 15.89 2.07
CA ARG A 317 -13.03 15.97 2.88
C ARG A 317 -12.76 14.64 3.63
N ASP A 318 -11.59 14.52 4.24
CA ASP A 318 -11.14 13.26 4.86
C ASP A 318 -12.11 12.81 5.97
N GLY A 319 -12.85 11.74 5.73
CA GLY A 319 -13.71 11.10 6.73
C GLY A 319 -15.11 11.69 6.93
N TRP A 320 -15.53 12.70 6.15
CA TRP A 320 -16.86 13.33 6.32
C TRP A 320 -17.79 13.04 5.14
N ALA A 321 -19.09 13.07 5.42
CA ALA A 321 -20.19 12.93 4.47
C ALA A 321 -20.98 14.23 4.40
N LYS A 322 -21.43 14.62 3.21
CA LYS A 322 -22.31 15.78 2.99
C LYS A 322 -23.51 15.39 2.15
N CYS A 323 -24.69 15.90 2.49
CA CYS A 323 -25.87 15.76 1.64
C CYS A 323 -25.79 16.66 0.40
N THR A 324 -26.26 16.16 -0.73
CA THR A 324 -26.32 16.94 -1.98
C THR A 324 -27.46 17.96 -2.00
N ALA A 325 -28.45 17.85 -1.11
CA ALA A 325 -29.67 18.65 -1.16
C ALA A 325 -30.02 19.44 0.11
N CYS A 326 -29.45 19.10 1.26
CA CYS A 326 -29.59 19.88 2.49
C CYS A 326 -28.20 20.21 3.07
N GLU A 327 -28.17 20.93 4.19
CA GLU A 327 -26.94 21.32 4.86
C GLU A 327 -26.31 20.23 5.74
N TYR A 328 -26.91 19.03 5.78
CA TYR A 328 -26.43 17.91 6.58
C TYR A 328 -24.98 17.54 6.24
N LYS A 329 -24.15 17.49 7.28
CA LYS A 329 -22.76 17.04 7.26
C LYS A 329 -22.50 16.22 8.52
N ASN A 330 -21.91 15.04 8.37
CA ASN A 330 -21.47 14.26 9.53
C ASN A 330 -20.22 13.42 9.21
N ARG A 331 -19.52 12.91 10.22
CA ARG A 331 -18.43 11.93 10.05
C ARG A 331 -18.98 10.57 9.59
N LEU A 332 -18.21 9.87 8.76
CA LEU A 332 -18.55 8.55 8.24
C LEU A 332 -18.72 7.51 9.35
N ASP A 333 -17.82 7.50 10.34
CA ASP A 333 -17.83 6.54 11.45
C ASP A 333 -19.12 6.62 12.29
N GLU A 334 -19.76 7.79 12.34
CA GLU A 334 -21.02 8.00 13.04
C GLU A 334 -22.23 7.54 12.22
N LEU A 335 -22.14 7.61 10.89
CA LEU A 335 -23.18 7.13 9.97
C LEU A 335 -23.24 5.60 9.91
N GLU A 336 -22.09 4.93 10.01
CA GLU A 336 -22.01 3.46 10.07
C GLU A 336 -22.66 2.87 11.33
N LYS A 337 -22.54 3.55 12.48
CA LYS A 337 -23.19 3.15 13.75
C LYS A 337 -24.71 3.27 13.72
N VAL A 338 -25.26 4.17 12.90
CA VAL A 338 -26.71 4.35 12.74
C VAL A 338 -27.28 3.27 11.80
N GLY A 339 -26.54 2.90 10.75
CA GLY A 339 -26.96 1.85 9.82
C GLY A 339 -26.93 0.42 10.37
N ALA A 340 -26.14 0.15 11.42
CA ALA A 340 -26.07 -1.17 12.07
C ALA A 340 -27.18 -1.43 13.11
N LYS A 341 -28.03 -0.44 13.41
CA LYS A 341 -29.13 -0.53 14.39
C LYS A 341 -30.53 -0.70 13.77
N THR A 342 -30.59 -0.84 12.45
CA THR A 342 -31.80 -1.12 11.65
C THR A 342 -31.54 -2.36 10.83
#